data_AF-A0A7G9B500-F1
#
_entry.id   AF-A0A7G9B500-F1
#
_cell.length_a   1.000
_cell.length_b   1.000
_cell.length_c   1.000
_cell.angle_alpha   90.00
_cell.angle_beta   90.00
_cell.angle_gamma   90.00
#
_symmetry.space_group_name_H-M   'P 1'
#
loop_
_entity.id
_entity.type
_entity.pdbx_description
1 polymer ?
#
loop_
_entity_poly.entity_id
_entity_poly.type
_entity_poly.pdbx_seq_one_letter_code
_entity_poly.pdbx_strand_id
1 'polypeptide(L)'
;MKFFQKRSVAALVLVLAVGLGLFIGQAKKPDTTQEASTKIVGTYTYAYDYAGVLSDDTMEHIDAMNASLFAQTGAQIMVVTVDDTGGEDIIAYGERMGNQYGIGDKERNNGIVLVLALNNISQGGLVGDYAEVPGLGLHSYEDSLNSILYAYMEDSFAAGNYDKGVRETVDAFMAWFADFYDVTVRENYIPAVPQTFETGSGYYTQSTGYFAPTAGQLIGNAVALIVMLFVVWMILDAFRWRRYRRRYMRPGMGIPTVLYYPVFWGRPRRPRPPRPPRPPRGPGPRPPSGGGFGGGSFNGGHGGARPGGSRGGSFGGSFGGSFGGSRGGFGGGGSFGGGFGGSRGGGFGGSRGGGFGGGGSFGGGRGGRR
;
A
#
# COMPACT_ATOMS: atom_id res chain seq x y z
N MET A 1 -41.30 -13.32 -14.32
CA MET A 1 -40.32 -12.23 -14.58
C MET A 1 -39.58 -12.45 -15.90
N LYS A 2 -40.13 -12.01 -17.04
CA LYS A 2 -39.49 -12.06 -18.37
C LYS A 2 -38.61 -10.83 -18.67
N PHE A 3 -38.51 -9.91 -17.70
CA PHE A 3 -37.88 -8.60 -17.86
C PHE A 3 -36.35 -8.67 -18.05
N PHE A 4 -35.66 -9.56 -17.32
CA PHE A 4 -34.20 -9.73 -17.38
C PHE A 4 -33.68 -10.59 -18.56
N GLN A 5 -34.54 -11.04 -19.48
CA GLN A 5 -34.10 -11.85 -20.64
C GLN A 5 -33.60 -11.02 -21.83
N LYS A 6 -33.87 -9.71 -21.85
CA LYS A 6 -33.45 -8.83 -22.95
C LYS A 6 -32.02 -8.34 -22.69
N ARG A 7 -31.12 -8.55 -23.66
CA ARG A 7 -29.71 -8.11 -23.59
C ARG A 7 -29.56 -6.62 -23.26
N SER A 8 -30.53 -5.80 -23.67
CA SER A 8 -30.61 -4.38 -23.35
C SER A 8 -30.78 -4.10 -21.86
N VAL A 9 -31.53 -4.92 -21.12
CA VAL A 9 -31.76 -4.74 -19.68
C VAL A 9 -30.49 -5.08 -18.88
N ALA A 10 -29.76 -6.13 -19.29
CA ALA A 10 -28.47 -6.47 -18.68
C ALA A 10 -27.40 -5.39 -18.91
N ALA A 11 -27.34 -4.81 -20.11
CA ALA A 11 -26.44 -3.69 -20.41
C ALA A 11 -26.80 -2.45 -19.59
N LEU A 12 -28.09 -2.15 -19.42
CA LEU A 12 -28.57 -1.00 -18.65
C LEU A 12 -28.25 -1.15 -17.15
N VAL A 13 -28.38 -2.36 -16.59
CA VAL A 13 -27.97 -2.65 -15.20
C VAL A 13 -26.47 -2.53 -15.02
N LEU A 14 -25.65 -2.96 -15.98
CA LEU A 14 -24.19 -2.80 -15.92
C LEU A 14 -23.81 -1.32 -15.96
N VAL A 15 -24.40 -0.53 -16.87
CA VAL A 15 -24.15 0.91 -16.97
C VAL A 15 -24.61 1.63 -15.70
N LEU A 16 -25.75 1.23 -15.11
CA LEU A 16 -26.20 1.77 -13.83
C LEU A 16 -25.30 1.35 -12.67
N ALA A 17 -24.75 0.14 -12.64
CA ALA A 17 -23.83 -0.30 -11.60
C ALA A 17 -22.47 0.43 -11.70
N VAL A 18 -21.96 0.62 -12.91
CA VAL A 18 -20.76 1.44 -13.17
C VAL A 18 -21.05 2.90 -12.81
N GLY A 19 -22.21 3.43 -13.21
CA GLY A 19 -22.65 4.78 -12.86
C GLY A 19 -22.81 5.00 -11.36
N LEU A 20 -23.37 4.02 -10.63
CA LEU A 20 -23.51 4.04 -9.18
C LEU A 20 -22.15 3.95 -8.48
N GLY A 21 -21.23 3.12 -8.99
CA GLY A 21 -19.85 3.03 -8.50
C GLY A 21 -19.09 4.35 -8.69
N LEU A 22 -19.24 4.99 -9.86
CA LEU A 22 -18.68 6.31 -10.12
C LEU A 22 -19.33 7.39 -9.24
N PHE A 23 -20.64 7.34 -9.03
CA PHE A 23 -21.36 8.30 -8.18
C PHE A 23 -20.99 8.16 -6.71
N ILE A 24 -20.87 6.94 -6.17
CA ILE A 24 -20.39 6.68 -4.81
C ILE A 24 -18.91 7.12 -4.66
N GLY A 25 -18.08 6.91 -5.69
CA GLY A 25 -16.71 7.39 -5.71
C GLY A 25 -16.59 8.92 -5.73
N GLN A 26 -17.49 9.62 -6.43
CA GLN A 26 -17.53 11.09 -6.45
C GLN A 26 -18.15 11.67 -5.17
N ALA A 27 -19.13 10.99 -4.56
CA ALA A 27 -19.77 11.41 -3.31
C ALA A 27 -18.88 11.23 -2.07
N LYS A 28 -17.86 10.38 -2.15
CA LYS A 28 -16.79 10.23 -1.15
C LYS A 28 -15.49 10.90 -1.58
N LYS A 29 -15.55 12.05 -2.27
CA LYS A 29 -14.35 12.86 -2.41
C LYS A 29 -13.96 13.34 -1.01
N PRO A 30 -12.75 12.99 -0.53
CA PRO A 30 -12.27 13.49 0.73
C PRO A 30 -12.07 14.99 0.61
N ASP A 31 -12.41 15.72 1.67
CA ASP A 31 -12.05 17.13 1.77
C ASP A 31 -10.51 17.23 1.73
N THR A 32 -10.00 17.70 0.60
CA THR A 32 -8.57 17.93 0.35
C THR A 32 -8.09 19.26 0.92
N THR A 33 -8.96 19.95 1.66
CA THR A 33 -8.71 21.25 2.28
C THR A 33 -7.90 21.14 3.57
N GLN A 34 -7.82 19.97 4.20
CA GLN A 34 -6.97 19.73 5.36
C GLN A 34 -5.79 18.82 4.97
N GLU A 35 -4.57 19.34 5.16
CA GLU A 35 -3.36 18.54 5.06
C GLU A 35 -3.40 17.41 6.09
N ALA A 36 -2.91 16.23 5.70
CA ALA A 36 -2.83 15.12 6.63
C ALA A 36 -1.88 15.48 7.77
N SER A 37 -2.29 15.18 9.01
CA SER A 37 -1.49 15.45 10.19
C SER A 37 -1.75 14.41 11.26
N THR A 38 -0.69 14.03 11.97
CA THR A 38 -0.75 13.14 13.12
C THR A 38 -0.42 13.92 14.37
N LYS A 39 -1.24 13.75 15.40
CA LYS A 39 -1.05 14.37 16.71
C LYS A 39 -0.93 13.27 17.76
N ILE A 40 0.00 13.48 18.68
CA ILE A 40 0.10 12.68 19.91
C ILE A 40 -0.81 13.33 20.97
N VAL A 41 -1.59 12.50 21.65
CA VAL A 41 -2.51 12.92 22.70
C VAL A 41 -2.19 12.17 24.00
N GLY A 42 -2.18 12.93 25.10
CA GLY A 42 -1.75 12.45 26.41
C GLY A 42 -0.35 12.95 26.77
N THR A 43 0.09 12.60 27.97
CA THR A 43 1.44 12.87 28.47
C THR A 43 2.08 11.53 28.80
N TYR A 44 3.33 11.35 28.41
CA TYR A 44 4.12 10.17 28.72
C TYR A 44 5.53 10.64 29.09
N THR A 45 6.14 9.99 30.08
CA THR A 45 7.52 10.25 30.50
C THR A 45 8.35 9.05 30.07
N TYR A 46 9.42 9.29 29.30
CA TYR A 46 10.24 8.20 28.77
C TYR A 46 11.48 7.92 29.63
N ALA A 47 12.03 8.95 30.28
CA ALA A 47 13.19 8.81 31.16
C ALA A 47 12.82 8.99 32.64
N TYR A 48 13.17 8.00 33.46
CA TYR A 48 13.02 8.01 34.91
C TYR A 48 14.39 7.91 35.56
N ASP A 49 14.99 9.07 35.87
CA ASP A 49 16.33 9.15 36.46
C ASP A 49 16.28 9.19 37.99
N TYR A 50 16.10 8.04 38.65
CA TYR A 50 16.09 8.00 40.12
C TYR A 50 17.49 8.06 40.73
N ALA A 51 18.52 7.70 39.97
CA ALA A 51 19.91 7.75 40.41
C ALA A 51 20.59 9.13 40.21
N GLY A 52 19.95 10.05 39.47
CA GLY A 52 20.49 11.39 39.22
C GLY A 52 21.72 11.40 38.33
N VAL A 53 21.79 10.48 37.37
CA VAL A 53 22.95 10.30 36.48
C VAL A 53 22.71 10.76 35.04
N LEU A 54 21.49 11.20 34.71
CA LEU A 54 21.15 11.71 33.39
C LEU A 54 21.08 13.24 33.42
N SER A 55 21.56 13.86 32.34
CA SER A 55 21.40 15.29 32.12
C SER A 55 20.01 15.61 31.57
N ASP A 56 19.56 16.84 31.81
CA ASP A 56 18.30 17.35 31.24
C ASP A 56 18.30 17.25 29.70
N ASP A 57 19.43 17.54 29.06
CA ASP A 57 19.58 17.44 27.59
C ASP A 57 19.36 16.02 27.07
N THR A 58 19.92 15.01 27.75
CA THR A 58 19.71 13.61 27.39
C THR A 58 18.25 13.19 27.60
N MET A 59 17.61 13.60 28.70
CA MET A 59 16.20 13.29 28.93
C MET A 59 15.27 13.95 27.89
N GLU A 60 15.49 15.22 27.58
CA GLU A 60 14.75 15.94 26.54
C GLU A 60 14.95 15.30 25.15
N HIS A 61 16.17 14.88 24.85
CA HIS A 61 16.51 14.17 23.62
C HIS A 61 15.75 12.84 23.51
N ILE A 62 15.74 12.04 24.58
CA ILE A 62 14.99 10.76 24.64
C ILE A 62 13.49 11.01 24.42
N ASP A 63 12.92 12.02 25.07
CA ASP A 63 11.50 12.37 24.94
C ASP A 63 11.15 12.80 23.49
N ALA A 64 11.97 13.66 22.89
CA ALA A 64 11.77 14.17 21.54
C ALA A 64 11.89 13.08 20.46
N MET A 65 12.87 12.19 20.60
CA MET A 65 13.06 11.05 19.70
C MET A 65 11.91 10.03 19.84
N ASN A 66 11.50 9.72 21.07
CA ASN A 66 10.38 8.82 21.33
C ASN A 66 9.06 9.33 20.76
N ALA A 67 8.78 10.63 20.82
CA ALA A 67 7.58 11.20 20.21
C ALA A 67 7.53 10.90 18.70
N SER A 68 8.67 11.06 18.01
CA SER A 68 8.78 10.74 16.58
C SER A 68 8.60 9.25 16.30
N LEU A 69 9.22 8.39 17.11
CA LEU A 69 9.10 6.94 17.00
C LEU A 69 7.66 6.47 17.21
N PHE A 70 7.05 6.86 18.34
CA PHE A 70 5.72 6.44 18.73
C PHE A 70 4.67 6.86 17.69
N ALA A 71 4.77 8.09 17.16
CA ALA A 71 3.85 8.57 16.14
C ALA A 71 3.86 7.72 14.86
N GLN A 72 5.00 7.12 14.53
CA GLN A 72 5.20 6.39 13.28
C GLN A 72 4.96 4.89 13.42
N THR A 73 5.27 4.31 14.58
CA THR A 73 5.39 2.86 14.71
C THR A 73 4.65 2.28 15.94
N GLY A 74 4.25 3.14 16.88
CA GLY A 74 3.76 2.75 18.20
C GLY A 74 4.83 2.23 19.15
N ALA A 75 6.08 2.08 18.71
CA ALA A 75 7.18 1.67 19.57
C ALA A 75 7.59 2.79 20.54
N GLN A 76 8.13 2.42 21.69
CA GLN A 76 8.60 3.34 22.72
C GLN A 76 9.84 2.75 23.40
N ILE A 77 10.76 3.62 23.82
CA ILE A 77 11.93 3.27 24.61
C ILE A 77 11.82 4.02 25.93
N MET A 78 11.69 3.27 27.03
CA MET A 78 11.74 3.79 28.39
C MET A 78 13.15 3.62 28.93
N VAL A 79 13.68 4.63 29.61
CA VAL A 79 14.94 4.57 30.34
C VAL A 79 14.64 4.72 31.82
N VAL A 80 15.23 3.85 32.63
CA VAL A 80 15.13 3.89 34.09
C VAL A 80 16.53 3.75 34.67
N THR A 81 16.93 4.71 35.49
CA THR A 81 18.14 4.60 36.30
C THR A 81 17.75 4.50 37.77
N VAL A 82 18.39 3.61 38.51
CA VAL A 82 18.18 3.41 39.95
C VAL A 82 19.51 3.13 40.64
N ASP A 83 19.55 3.41 41.94
CA ASP A 83 20.68 3.01 42.77
C ASP A 83 20.77 1.49 42.86
N ASP A 84 19.66 0.79 43.12
CA ASP A 84 19.60 -0.68 43.28
C ASP A 84 18.17 -1.17 42.96
N THR A 85 18.02 -2.41 42.51
CA THR A 85 16.71 -3.03 42.20
C THR A 85 15.97 -3.56 43.43
N GLY A 86 16.54 -3.42 44.63
CA GLY A 86 16.04 -4.00 45.88
C GLY A 86 16.31 -5.50 46.00
N GLY A 87 17.36 -6.00 45.35
CA GLY A 87 17.66 -7.44 45.26
C GLY A 87 16.78 -8.23 44.29
N GLU A 88 15.94 -7.55 43.51
CA GLU A 88 15.19 -8.13 42.39
C GLU A 88 16.11 -8.32 41.19
N ASP A 89 15.89 -9.37 40.41
CA ASP A 89 16.58 -9.55 39.13
C ASP A 89 16.29 -8.37 38.19
N ILE A 90 17.31 -7.85 37.50
CA ILE A 90 17.19 -6.61 36.70
C ILE A 90 16.23 -6.78 35.51
N ILE A 91 16.13 -7.97 34.93
CA ILE A 91 15.18 -8.26 33.84
C ILE A 91 13.76 -8.24 34.40
N ALA A 92 13.52 -8.93 35.51
CA ALA A 92 12.21 -8.92 36.18
C ALA A 92 11.79 -7.49 36.62
N TYR A 93 12.74 -6.70 37.12
CA TYR A 93 12.51 -5.29 37.46
C TYR A 93 12.08 -4.50 36.23
N GLY A 94 12.79 -4.63 35.10
CA GLY A 94 12.47 -3.96 33.84
C GLY A 94 11.12 -4.40 33.27
N GLU A 95 10.80 -5.69 33.31
CA GLU A 95 9.49 -6.22 32.89
C GLU A 95 8.36 -5.63 33.72
N ARG A 96 8.52 -5.56 35.05
CA ARG A 96 7.53 -4.94 35.93
C ARG A 96 7.32 -3.48 35.59
N MET A 97 8.39 -2.72 35.40
CA MET A 97 8.31 -1.30 35.03
C MET A 97 7.62 -1.13 33.67
N GLY A 98 8.04 -1.87 32.65
CA GLY A 98 7.43 -1.80 31.32
C GLY A 98 5.92 -2.09 31.34
N ASN A 99 5.51 -3.10 32.10
CA ASN A 99 4.09 -3.45 32.28
C ASN A 99 3.32 -2.39 33.08
N GLN A 100 3.92 -1.85 34.15
CA GLN A 100 3.30 -0.82 35.00
C GLN A 100 3.04 0.47 34.22
N TYR A 101 3.99 0.90 33.39
CA TYR A 101 3.89 2.13 32.59
C TYR A 101 3.31 1.88 31.20
N GLY A 102 3.01 0.63 30.84
CA GLY A 102 2.38 0.24 29.58
C GLY A 102 3.19 0.68 28.36
N ILE A 103 4.49 0.36 28.35
CA ILE A 103 5.42 0.79 27.31
C ILE A 103 5.18 0.08 25.98
N GLY A 104 5.13 0.85 24.90
CA GLY A 104 4.83 0.38 23.54
C GLY A 104 3.33 0.31 23.24
N ASP A 105 3.01 0.01 21.99
CA ASP A 105 1.64 -0.12 21.53
C ASP A 105 0.98 -1.40 22.08
N LYS A 106 -0.28 -1.28 22.50
CA LYS A 106 -1.07 -2.36 23.12
C LYS A 106 -1.18 -3.61 22.26
N GLU A 107 -1.28 -3.45 20.94
CA GLU A 107 -1.41 -4.57 20.02
C GLU A 107 -0.03 -5.14 19.66
N ARG A 108 0.94 -4.26 19.44
CA ARG A 108 2.27 -4.64 18.93
C ARG A 108 3.24 -5.08 20.02
N ASN A 109 3.06 -4.67 21.27
CA ASN A 109 3.94 -4.98 22.39
C ASN A 109 5.41 -4.71 22.05
N ASN A 110 5.67 -3.57 21.43
CA ASN A 110 6.95 -3.20 20.81
C ASN A 110 7.70 -2.10 21.57
N GLY A 111 7.55 -2.07 22.90
CA GLY A 111 8.34 -1.21 23.77
C GLY A 111 9.67 -1.86 24.18
N ILE A 112 10.66 -1.05 24.55
CA ILE A 112 11.92 -1.49 25.19
C ILE A 112 12.08 -0.72 26.50
N VAL A 113 12.46 -1.40 27.57
CA VAL A 113 12.87 -0.77 28.82
C VAL A 113 14.38 -0.94 28.98
N LEU A 114 15.12 0.16 29.03
CA LEU A 114 16.53 0.20 29.38
C LEU A 114 16.65 0.52 30.87
N VAL A 115 17.20 -0.42 31.65
CA VAL A 115 17.39 -0.28 33.10
C VAL A 115 18.87 -0.19 33.41
N LEU A 116 19.26 0.79 34.24
CA LEU A 116 20.59 0.90 34.83
C LEU A 116 20.44 0.84 36.36
N ALA A 117 21.10 -0.12 37.00
CA ALA A 117 21.13 -0.29 38.45
C ALA A 117 22.56 -0.17 38.96
N LEU A 118 22.91 1.00 39.48
CA LEU A 118 24.31 1.41 39.66
C LEU A 118 25.07 0.65 40.76
N ASN A 119 24.36 0.17 41.78
CA ASN A 119 24.95 -0.55 42.92
C ASN A 119 24.64 -2.05 42.90
N ASN A 120 23.85 -2.53 41.93
CA ASN A 120 23.63 -3.96 41.74
C ASN A 120 24.95 -4.68 41.46
N ILE A 121 25.01 -5.97 41.77
CA ILE A 121 26.14 -6.81 41.36
C ILE A 121 25.72 -7.55 40.09
N SER A 122 26.36 -7.22 38.97
CA SER A 122 26.17 -7.91 37.70
C SER A 122 26.49 -9.41 37.81
N GLN A 123 26.05 -10.19 36.82
CA GLN A 123 26.36 -11.63 36.75
C GLN A 123 27.87 -11.94 36.76
N GLY A 124 28.70 -10.99 36.31
CA GLY A 124 30.17 -11.09 36.35
C GLY A 124 30.80 -10.79 37.71
N GLY A 125 30.01 -10.43 38.72
CA GLY A 125 30.49 -10.04 40.06
C GLY A 125 31.02 -8.61 40.14
N LEU A 126 30.77 -7.79 39.11
CA LEU A 126 31.16 -6.36 39.09
C LEU A 126 30.02 -5.50 39.62
N VAL A 127 30.37 -4.38 40.25
CA VAL A 127 29.41 -3.37 40.71
C VAL A 127 28.83 -2.62 39.51
N GLY A 128 27.52 -2.41 39.55
CA GLY A 128 26.72 -1.90 38.46
C GLY A 128 26.18 -3.02 37.58
N ASP A 129 24.90 -2.93 37.25
CA ASP A 129 24.24 -3.82 36.30
C ASP A 129 23.34 -2.99 35.37
N TYR A 130 23.15 -3.47 34.14
CA TYR A 130 22.32 -2.80 33.16
C TYR A 130 21.72 -3.84 32.21
N ALA A 131 20.50 -3.58 31.75
CA ALA A 131 19.80 -4.49 30.86
C ALA A 131 18.76 -3.78 30.00
N GLU A 132 18.50 -4.36 28.83
CA GLU A 132 17.36 -4.06 27.99
C GLU A 132 16.28 -5.14 28.16
N VAL A 133 15.03 -4.72 28.29
CA VAL A 133 13.88 -5.61 28.40
C VAL A 133 12.93 -5.28 27.25
N PRO A 134 13.00 -6.03 26.14
CA PRO A 134 12.08 -5.85 25.03
C PRO A 134 10.70 -6.43 25.34
N GLY A 135 9.66 -5.79 24.82
CA GLY A 135 8.30 -6.31 24.89
C GLY A 135 8.13 -7.57 24.05
N LEU A 136 7.05 -8.32 24.32
CA LEU A 136 6.77 -9.62 23.67
C LEU A 136 6.74 -9.56 22.13
N GLY A 137 6.39 -8.41 21.54
CA GLY A 137 6.40 -8.21 20.09
C GLY A 137 7.80 -8.17 19.48
N LEU A 138 8.83 -8.02 20.30
CA LEU A 138 10.24 -7.94 19.91
C LEU A 138 11.07 -9.14 20.36
N HIS A 139 10.45 -10.17 20.97
CA HIS A 139 11.13 -11.35 21.51
C HIS A 139 12.06 -12.04 20.49
N SER A 140 11.66 -12.11 19.22
CA SER A 140 12.50 -12.71 18.16
C SER A 140 13.75 -11.90 17.78
N TYR A 141 13.92 -10.70 18.33
CA TYR A 141 15.02 -9.78 18.05
C TYR A 141 15.87 -9.48 19.29
N GLU A 142 15.64 -10.18 20.40
CA GLU A 142 16.38 -10.04 21.66
C GLU A 142 17.89 -10.04 21.45
N ASP A 143 18.44 -11.05 20.77
CA ASP A 143 19.89 -11.13 20.50
C ASP A 143 20.45 -9.89 19.79
N SER A 144 19.67 -9.29 18.88
CA SER A 144 20.09 -8.10 18.14
C SER A 144 20.08 -6.85 19.01
N LEU A 145 19.04 -6.69 19.83
CA LEU A 145 18.92 -5.57 20.76
C LEU A 145 19.97 -5.66 21.87
N ASN A 146 20.21 -6.86 22.38
CA ASN A 146 21.24 -7.14 23.36
C ASN A 146 22.65 -6.83 22.83
N SER A 147 22.93 -7.22 21.59
CA SER A 147 24.19 -6.85 20.94
C SER A 147 24.37 -5.34 20.78
N ILE A 148 23.28 -4.60 20.53
CA ILE A 148 23.33 -3.12 20.47
C ILE A 148 23.61 -2.54 21.86
N LEU A 149 22.92 -3.03 22.89
CA LEU A 149 23.15 -2.58 24.25
C LEU A 149 24.63 -2.70 24.62
N TYR A 150 25.22 -3.89 24.49
CA TYR A 150 26.61 -4.12 24.84
C TYR A 150 27.58 -3.28 24.00
N ALA A 151 27.29 -3.06 22.73
CA ALA A 151 28.16 -2.31 21.83
C ALA A 151 28.28 -0.82 22.19
N TYR A 152 27.23 -0.23 22.79
CA TYR A 152 27.17 1.22 23.06
C TYR A 152 27.20 1.57 24.55
N MET A 153 26.78 0.67 25.44
CA MET A 153 26.71 0.93 26.87
C MET A 153 28.01 0.59 27.60
N GLU A 154 28.64 -0.55 27.29
CA GLU A 154 29.70 -1.17 28.12
C GLU A 154 30.87 -0.21 28.44
N ASP A 155 31.48 0.39 27.40
CA ASP A 155 32.64 1.27 27.58
C ASP A 155 32.29 2.52 28.41
N SER A 156 31.14 3.13 28.14
CA SER A 156 30.67 4.32 28.84
C SER A 156 30.27 4.00 30.29
N PHE A 157 29.62 2.86 30.51
CA PHE A 157 29.22 2.40 31.83
C PHE A 157 30.42 2.07 32.72
N ALA A 158 31.41 1.35 32.18
CA ALA A 158 32.66 1.04 32.88
C ALA A 158 33.47 2.31 33.24
N ALA A 159 33.36 3.36 32.42
CA ALA A 159 33.98 4.66 32.68
C ALA A 159 33.17 5.55 33.65
N GLY A 160 31.98 5.13 34.09
CA GLY A 160 31.07 5.93 34.92
C GLY A 160 30.37 7.07 34.16
N ASN A 161 30.45 7.08 32.82
CA ASN A 161 29.81 8.07 31.95
C ASN A 161 28.40 7.61 31.55
N TYR A 162 27.52 7.41 32.55
CA TYR A 162 26.19 6.83 32.36
C TYR A 162 25.31 7.60 31.37
N ASP A 163 25.26 8.94 31.49
CA ASP A 163 24.53 9.83 30.57
C ASP A 163 24.90 9.58 29.11
N LYS A 164 26.21 9.50 28.81
CA LYS A 164 26.73 9.22 27.47
C LYS A 164 26.33 7.83 26.99
N GLY A 165 26.49 6.81 27.83
CA GLY A 165 26.15 5.43 27.48
C GLY A 165 24.68 5.27 27.17
N VAL A 166 23.81 5.84 28.01
CA VAL A 166 22.35 5.87 27.78
C VAL A 166 22.01 6.55 26.46
N ARG A 167 22.57 7.74 26.20
CA ARG A 167 22.30 8.47 24.97
C ARG A 167 22.69 7.66 23.73
N GLU A 168 23.92 7.16 23.69
CA GLU A 168 24.43 6.39 22.55
C GLU A 168 23.64 5.09 22.32
N THR A 169 23.27 4.40 23.39
CA THR A 169 22.43 3.19 23.29
C THR A 169 21.02 3.50 22.81
N VAL A 170 20.38 4.56 23.32
CA VAL A 170 19.04 4.96 22.86
C VAL A 170 19.09 5.37 21.39
N ASP A 171 20.09 6.15 20.97
CA ASP A 171 20.29 6.51 19.57
C ASP A 171 20.43 5.27 18.67
N ALA A 172 21.18 4.26 19.12
CA ALA A 172 21.33 3.01 18.39
C ALA A 172 20.02 2.21 18.30
N PHE A 173 19.22 2.16 19.38
CA PHE A 173 17.89 1.55 19.33
C PHE A 173 16.92 2.33 18.42
N MET A 174 16.95 3.66 18.44
CA MET A 174 16.17 4.50 17.54
C MET A 174 16.53 4.23 16.07
N ALA A 175 17.83 4.10 15.76
CA ALA A 175 18.30 3.74 14.44
C ALA A 175 17.85 2.33 14.01
N TRP A 176 17.89 1.36 14.94
CA TRP A 176 17.38 0.01 14.69
C TRP A 176 15.89 0.00 14.37
N PHE A 177 15.07 0.72 15.15
CA PHE A 177 13.64 0.84 14.86
C PHE A 177 13.35 1.57 13.56
N ALA A 178 14.14 2.60 13.23
CA ALA A 178 14.02 3.34 11.98
C ALA A 178 14.22 2.41 10.77
N ASP A 179 15.24 1.56 10.80
CA ASP A 179 15.47 0.54 9.77
C ASP A 179 14.37 -0.54 9.76
N PHE A 180 14.03 -1.07 10.94
CA PHE A 180 13.05 -2.16 11.08
C PHE A 180 11.66 -1.80 10.54
N TYR A 181 11.20 -0.57 10.78
CA TYR A 181 9.90 -0.09 10.32
C TYR A 181 9.95 0.71 9.02
N ASP A 182 11.14 0.93 8.44
CA ASP A 182 11.37 1.79 7.26
C ASP A 182 10.81 3.21 7.48
N VAL A 183 11.20 3.83 8.60
CA VAL A 183 10.75 5.17 9.02
C VAL A 183 11.93 6.11 9.28
N THR A 184 11.66 7.40 9.39
CA THR A 184 12.67 8.39 9.78
C THR A 184 12.35 8.93 11.16
N VAL A 185 13.16 8.54 12.15
CA VAL A 185 13.05 9.04 13.54
C VAL A 185 14.05 10.18 13.73
N ARG A 186 13.57 11.31 14.23
CA ARG A 186 14.39 12.47 14.59
C ARG A 186 13.61 13.38 15.52
N GLU A 187 14.32 14.18 16.31
CA GLU A 187 13.70 15.15 17.20
C GLU A 187 12.75 16.10 16.46
N ASN A 188 11.68 16.51 17.14
CA ASN A 188 10.74 17.52 16.66
C ASN A 188 10.10 17.21 15.29
N TYR A 189 10.00 15.91 14.93
CA TYR A 189 9.46 15.46 13.67
C TYR A 189 8.36 14.42 13.87
N ILE A 190 7.13 14.78 13.54
CA ILE A 190 5.98 13.88 13.51
C ILE A 190 5.36 13.96 12.11
N PRO A 191 5.57 12.94 11.24
CA PRO A 191 4.93 12.90 9.94
C PRO A 191 3.46 12.51 10.06
N ALA A 192 2.70 12.77 9.00
CA ALA A 192 1.33 12.29 8.89
C ALA A 192 1.34 10.79 8.57
N VAL A 193 0.86 9.99 9.51
CA VAL A 193 0.79 8.52 9.38
C VAL A 193 -0.68 8.10 9.53
N PRO A 194 -1.23 7.28 8.62
CA PRO A 194 -2.65 6.89 8.68
C PRO A 194 -2.98 5.92 9.81
N GLN A 195 -1.97 5.26 10.37
CA GLN A 195 -2.12 4.32 11.48
C GLN A 195 -2.24 5.09 12.79
N THR A 196 -3.03 4.55 13.71
CA THR A 196 -3.17 5.06 15.08
C THR A 196 -2.66 4.00 16.05
N PHE A 197 -1.96 4.44 17.08
CA PHE A 197 -1.31 3.62 18.09
C PHE A 197 -1.79 4.06 19.46
N GLU A 198 -1.86 3.12 20.40
CA GLU A 198 -2.34 3.37 21.76
C GLU A 198 -1.54 2.53 22.75
N THR A 199 -1.14 3.16 23.86
CA THR A 199 -0.43 2.51 24.97
C THR A 199 -1.38 2.16 26.11
N GLY A 200 -0.91 1.33 27.05
CA GLY A 200 -1.60 1.01 28.31
C GLY A 200 -2.01 2.22 29.16
N SER A 201 -1.26 3.32 29.03
CA SER A 201 -1.38 4.53 29.84
C SER A 201 -2.44 5.54 29.38
N GLY A 202 -3.08 5.30 28.22
CA GLY A 202 -3.96 6.28 27.58
C GLY A 202 -3.22 7.34 26.76
N TYR A 203 -1.93 7.11 26.47
CA TYR A 203 -1.15 7.85 25.49
C TYR A 203 -1.36 7.25 24.10
N TYR A 204 -1.80 8.06 23.13
CA TYR A 204 -2.21 7.58 21.79
C TYR A 204 -1.95 8.59 20.68
N THR A 205 -2.01 8.12 19.43
CA THR A 205 -1.92 8.97 18.23
C THR A 205 -3.28 9.11 17.56
N GLN A 206 -3.54 10.33 17.08
CA GLN A 206 -4.72 10.67 16.32
C GLN A 206 -4.32 11.27 14.99
N SER A 207 -4.74 10.63 13.91
CA SER A 207 -4.46 11.07 12.55
C SER A 207 -5.71 11.66 11.91
N THR A 208 -5.55 12.82 11.28
CA THR A 208 -6.63 13.58 10.65
C THR A 208 -6.22 14.00 9.24
N GLY A 209 -7.21 14.38 8.42
CA GLY A 209 -6.99 14.76 7.03
C GLY A 209 -6.97 13.59 6.04
N TYR A 210 -6.70 13.90 4.78
CA TYR A 210 -6.77 12.93 3.70
C TYR A 210 -5.42 12.23 3.46
N PHE A 211 -5.42 10.91 3.59
CA PHE A 211 -4.30 10.07 3.19
C PHE A 211 -4.54 9.53 1.78
N ALA A 212 -3.64 9.85 0.85
CA ALA A 212 -3.71 9.32 -0.50
C ALA A 212 -3.58 7.78 -0.46
N PRO A 213 -4.49 7.03 -1.11
CA PRO A 213 -4.43 5.57 -1.11
C PRO A 213 -3.17 5.09 -1.82
N THR A 214 -2.50 4.09 -1.23
CA THR A 214 -1.30 3.51 -1.83
C THR A 214 -1.67 2.74 -3.11
N ALA A 215 -0.71 2.59 -4.03
CA ALA A 215 -0.90 1.81 -5.25
C ALA A 215 -1.37 0.38 -4.96
N GLY A 216 -0.84 -0.24 -3.89
CA GLY A 216 -1.26 -1.56 -3.43
C GLY A 216 -2.73 -1.61 -3.01
N GLN A 217 -3.21 -0.60 -2.28
CA GLN A 217 -4.62 -0.52 -1.87
C GLN A 217 -5.55 -0.32 -3.08
N LEU A 218 -5.15 0.50 -4.05
CA LEU A 218 -5.90 0.67 -5.30
C LEU A 218 -5.98 -0.64 -6.10
N ILE A 219 -4.87 -1.37 -6.21
CA ILE A 219 -4.83 -2.69 -6.87
C ILE A 219 -5.71 -3.69 -6.10
N GLY A 220 -5.59 -3.75 -4.78
CA GLY A 220 -6.41 -4.63 -3.94
C GLY A 220 -7.90 -4.37 -4.10
N ASN A 221 -8.30 -3.09 -4.06
CA ASN A 221 -9.68 -2.69 -4.31
C ASN A 221 -10.16 -3.07 -5.72
N ALA A 222 -9.31 -2.91 -6.74
CA ALA A 222 -9.62 -3.31 -8.10
C ALA A 222 -9.79 -4.84 -8.23
N VAL A 223 -8.90 -5.62 -7.61
CA VAL A 223 -8.99 -7.10 -7.58
C VAL A 223 -10.26 -7.53 -6.85
N ALA A 224 -10.55 -6.97 -5.68
CA ALA A 224 -11.78 -7.25 -4.94
C ALA A 224 -13.03 -6.95 -5.77
N LEU A 225 -13.02 -5.85 -6.53
CA LEU A 225 -14.10 -5.52 -7.46
C LEU A 225 -14.23 -6.54 -8.60
N ILE A 226 -13.11 -6.99 -9.19
CA ILE A 226 -13.13 -8.05 -10.22
C ILE A 226 -13.68 -9.36 -9.65
N VAL A 227 -13.27 -9.76 -8.43
CA VAL A 227 -13.78 -10.95 -7.74
C VAL A 227 -15.28 -10.81 -7.48
N MET A 228 -15.73 -9.64 -7.01
CA MET A 228 -17.16 -9.38 -6.80
C MET A 228 -17.95 -9.53 -8.11
N LEU A 229 -17.45 -8.98 -9.21
CA LEU A 229 -18.06 -9.14 -10.54
C LEU A 229 -18.07 -10.60 -10.99
N PHE A 230 -17.02 -11.37 -10.70
CA PHE A 230 -16.94 -12.80 -10.98
C PHE A 230 -17.95 -13.61 -10.14
N VAL A 231 -18.16 -13.28 -8.88
CA VAL A 231 -19.18 -13.92 -8.02
C VAL A 231 -20.58 -13.62 -8.55
N VAL A 232 -20.87 -12.35 -8.88
CA VAL A 232 -22.14 -11.97 -9.52
C VAL A 232 -22.32 -12.74 -10.83
N TRP A 233 -21.25 -12.91 -11.61
CA TRP A 233 -21.25 -13.70 -12.82
C TRP A 233 -21.61 -15.17 -12.57
N MET A 234 -21.00 -15.82 -11.58
CA MET A 234 -21.31 -17.20 -11.21
C MET A 234 -22.77 -17.35 -10.75
N ILE A 235 -23.29 -16.40 -9.98
CA ILE A 235 -24.69 -16.41 -9.51
C ILE A 235 -25.65 -16.32 -10.70
N LEU A 236 -25.40 -15.41 -11.65
CA LEU A 236 -26.22 -15.27 -12.86
C LEU A 236 -26.18 -16.53 -13.72
N ASP A 237 -24.99 -17.14 -13.88
CA ASP A 237 -24.84 -18.40 -14.61
C ASP A 237 -25.56 -19.55 -13.89
N ALA A 238 -25.44 -19.64 -12.56
CA ALA A 238 -26.15 -20.63 -11.74
C ALA A 238 -27.68 -20.51 -11.87
N PHE A 239 -28.24 -19.30 -11.88
CA PHE A 239 -29.67 -19.10 -12.13
C PHE A 239 -30.10 -19.58 -13.53
N ARG A 240 -29.26 -19.39 -14.55
CA ARG A 240 -29.51 -19.87 -15.91
C ARG A 240 -29.38 -21.37 -16.00
N TRP A 241 -28.36 -21.95 -15.39
CA TRP A 241 -28.15 -23.40 -15.27
C TRP A 241 -29.34 -24.07 -14.59
N ARG A 242 -29.84 -23.51 -13.47
CA ARG A 242 -31.04 -24.01 -12.78
C ARG A 242 -32.26 -24.09 -13.72
N ARG A 243 -32.43 -23.11 -14.61
CA ARG A 243 -33.52 -23.13 -15.62
C ARG A 243 -33.27 -24.15 -16.72
N TYR A 244 -32.02 -24.27 -17.20
CA TYR A 244 -31.63 -25.25 -18.21
C TYR A 244 -31.82 -26.69 -17.69
N ARG A 245 -31.28 -26.99 -16.51
CA ARG A 245 -31.40 -28.29 -15.84
C ARG A 245 -32.85 -28.73 -15.67
N ARG A 246 -33.74 -27.83 -15.23
CA ARG A 246 -35.18 -28.11 -15.08
C ARG A 246 -35.90 -28.52 -16.38
N ARG A 247 -35.37 -28.12 -17.55
CA ARG A 247 -35.98 -28.38 -18.87
C ARG A 247 -35.37 -29.56 -19.60
N TYR A 248 -34.07 -29.79 -19.44
CA TYR A 248 -33.32 -30.70 -20.32
C TYR A 248 -32.60 -31.83 -19.57
N MET A 249 -32.65 -31.88 -18.23
CA MET A 249 -31.92 -32.86 -17.41
C MET A 249 -32.79 -33.43 -16.27
N ARG A 250 -34.01 -33.88 -16.60
CA ARG A 250 -34.86 -34.61 -15.65
C ARG A 250 -34.49 -36.10 -15.60
N PRO A 251 -34.71 -36.80 -14.48
CA PRO A 251 -34.51 -38.25 -14.41
C PRO A 251 -35.29 -38.97 -15.51
N GLY A 252 -34.63 -39.84 -16.28
CA GLY A 252 -35.21 -40.57 -17.42
C GLY A 252 -35.06 -39.90 -18.80
N MET A 253 -34.46 -38.71 -18.88
CA MET A 253 -34.15 -38.04 -20.15
C MET A 253 -32.73 -38.41 -20.61
N GLY A 254 -32.59 -38.91 -21.84
CA GLY A 254 -31.29 -39.26 -22.44
C GLY A 254 -30.36 -38.05 -22.67
N ILE A 255 -29.28 -38.23 -23.45
CA ILE A 255 -28.29 -37.17 -23.72
C ILE A 255 -29.00 -35.90 -24.23
N PRO A 256 -28.82 -34.73 -23.58
CA PRO A 256 -29.56 -33.52 -23.92
C PRO A 256 -29.23 -33.05 -25.34
N THR A 257 -30.26 -32.77 -26.14
CA THR A 257 -30.13 -32.33 -27.54
C THR A 257 -29.64 -30.89 -27.69
N VAL A 258 -29.73 -30.07 -26.63
CA VAL A 258 -29.33 -28.66 -26.64
C VAL A 258 -28.17 -28.47 -25.68
N LEU A 259 -26.95 -28.25 -26.18
CA LEU A 259 -25.80 -27.95 -25.31
C LEU A 259 -26.01 -26.67 -24.48
N TYR A 260 -25.65 -26.73 -23.20
CA TYR A 260 -25.59 -25.56 -22.33
C TYR A 260 -24.41 -24.68 -22.72
N TYR A 261 -24.68 -23.40 -22.93
CA TYR A 261 -23.65 -22.39 -23.11
C TYR A 261 -23.76 -21.38 -21.96
N PRO A 262 -22.67 -21.18 -21.20
CA PRO A 262 -22.57 -20.11 -20.21
C PRO A 262 -22.91 -18.75 -20.83
N VAL A 263 -23.28 -17.78 -20.00
CA VAL A 263 -23.86 -16.49 -20.45
C VAL A 263 -23.06 -15.76 -21.55
N PHE A 264 -21.73 -15.89 -21.58
CA PHE A 264 -20.85 -15.11 -22.47
C PHE A 264 -20.07 -15.90 -23.52
N TRP A 265 -20.01 -17.23 -23.42
CA TRP A 265 -19.52 -18.07 -24.52
C TRP A 265 -20.62 -18.13 -25.57
N GLY A 266 -20.58 -17.16 -26.49
CA GLY A 266 -21.58 -17.01 -27.53
C GLY A 266 -21.88 -18.33 -28.22
N ARG A 267 -23.16 -18.56 -28.57
CA ARG A 267 -23.50 -19.74 -29.38
C ARG A 267 -22.69 -19.69 -30.68
N PRO A 268 -22.05 -20.79 -31.11
CA PRO A 268 -21.43 -20.85 -32.43
C PRO A 268 -22.46 -20.38 -33.47
N ARG A 269 -22.14 -19.32 -34.22
CA ARG A 269 -23.02 -18.84 -35.28
C ARG A 269 -23.01 -19.91 -36.37
N ARG A 270 -24.12 -20.61 -36.57
CA ARG A 270 -24.25 -21.51 -37.73
C ARG A 270 -24.12 -20.68 -39.01
N PRO A 271 -23.33 -21.12 -40.00
CA PRO A 271 -23.28 -20.46 -41.31
C PRO A 271 -24.70 -20.33 -41.85
N ARG A 272 -25.05 -19.13 -42.36
CA ARG A 272 -26.35 -18.94 -43.01
C ARG A 272 -26.38 -19.82 -44.27
N PRO A 273 -27.46 -20.56 -44.55
CA PRO A 273 -27.57 -21.30 -45.80
C PRO A 273 -27.43 -20.33 -46.98
N PRO A 274 -26.77 -20.75 -48.07
CA PRO A 274 -26.60 -19.92 -49.26
C PRO A 274 -27.97 -19.49 -49.79
N ARG A 275 -28.05 -18.25 -50.27
CA ARG A 275 -29.27 -17.74 -50.92
C ARG A 275 -29.57 -18.60 -52.16
N PRO A 276 -30.82 -19.00 -52.41
CA PRO A 276 -31.16 -19.73 -53.62
C PRO A 276 -30.81 -18.88 -54.86
N PRO A 277 -30.37 -19.52 -55.97
CA PRO A 277 -30.01 -18.81 -57.18
C PRO A 277 -31.21 -18.01 -57.72
N ARG A 278 -30.94 -16.79 -58.19
CA ARG A 278 -31.96 -15.99 -58.89
C ARG A 278 -32.39 -16.77 -60.15
N PRO A 279 -33.70 -16.83 -60.46
CA PRO A 279 -34.16 -17.50 -61.68
C PRO A 279 -33.57 -16.83 -62.93
N PRO A 280 -33.31 -17.60 -64.01
CA PRO A 280 -32.76 -17.05 -65.24
C PRO A 280 -33.66 -15.95 -65.79
N ARG A 281 -33.07 -14.82 -66.16
CA ARG A 281 -33.74 -13.86 -67.05
C ARG A 281 -33.98 -14.59 -68.38
N GLY A 282 -35.22 -15.00 -68.63
CA GLY A 282 -35.63 -15.47 -69.95
C GLY A 282 -35.48 -14.34 -70.99
N PRO A 283 -35.30 -14.67 -72.27
CA PRO A 283 -35.18 -13.69 -73.34
C PRO A 283 -36.56 -13.07 -73.60
N GLY A 284 -36.89 -12.02 -72.86
CA GLY A 284 -38.02 -11.15 -73.18
C GLY A 284 -37.69 -10.26 -74.37
N PRO A 285 -38.61 -10.05 -75.32
CA PRO A 285 -38.37 -9.25 -76.52
C PRO A 285 -38.04 -7.81 -76.15
N ARG A 286 -37.02 -7.24 -76.80
CA ARG A 286 -36.65 -5.82 -76.70
C ARG A 286 -37.84 -4.96 -77.17
N PRO A 287 -38.26 -3.92 -76.42
CA PRO A 287 -39.22 -2.96 -76.95
C PRO A 287 -38.54 -2.08 -78.02
N PRO A 288 -39.27 -1.65 -79.06
CA PRO A 288 -38.73 -0.78 -80.08
C PRO A 288 -38.55 0.65 -79.56
N SER A 289 -37.49 1.28 -80.08
CA SER A 289 -37.23 2.71 -80.01
C SER A 289 -38.44 3.48 -80.57
N GLY A 290 -38.96 4.44 -79.81
CA GLY A 290 -40.01 5.35 -80.23
C GLY A 290 -40.05 6.57 -79.31
N GLY A 291 -39.55 7.71 -79.81
CA GLY A 291 -39.61 8.98 -79.11
C GLY A 291 -41.03 9.56 -79.05
N GLY A 292 -41.26 10.49 -78.12
CA GLY A 292 -42.54 11.19 -78.05
C GLY A 292 -42.82 11.85 -76.71
N PHE A 293 -42.46 13.13 -76.64
CA PHE A 293 -43.02 14.25 -75.88
C PHE A 293 -44.22 14.02 -74.92
N GLY A 294 -44.12 14.66 -73.75
CA GLY A 294 -45.05 15.76 -73.41
C GLY A 294 -46.19 15.48 -72.43
N GLY A 295 -46.20 16.27 -71.34
CA GLY A 295 -47.38 16.54 -70.48
C GLY A 295 -47.38 15.76 -69.16
N GLY A 296 -47.52 16.35 -67.97
CA GLY A 296 -47.89 17.71 -67.59
C GLY A 296 -48.77 17.66 -66.34
N SER A 297 -48.50 18.59 -65.41
CA SER A 297 -49.37 19.06 -64.30
C SER A 297 -49.39 18.21 -63.02
N PHE A 298 -48.80 18.66 -61.90
CA PHE A 298 -49.12 19.82 -61.02
C PHE A 298 -50.50 19.73 -60.34
N ASN A 299 -50.49 19.47 -59.02
CA ASN A 299 -51.26 20.19 -57.99
C ASN A 299 -50.64 19.83 -56.62
N GLY A 300 -49.91 20.72 -55.93
CA GLY A 300 -50.42 21.70 -54.96
C GLY A 300 -50.52 21.03 -53.57
N GLY A 301 -49.94 21.47 -52.46
CA GLY A 301 -49.27 22.69 -52.04
C GLY A 301 -49.57 22.85 -50.53
N HIS A 302 -48.57 23.23 -49.72
CA HIS A 302 -48.63 23.65 -48.31
C HIS A 302 -48.83 22.52 -47.27
N GLY A 303 -48.07 22.40 -46.17
CA GLY A 303 -47.07 23.23 -45.53
C GLY A 303 -47.09 22.88 -44.03
N GLY A 304 -45.97 22.44 -43.45
CA GLY A 304 -45.91 22.06 -42.04
C GLY A 304 -44.54 21.54 -41.61
N ALA A 305 -43.60 22.44 -41.40
CA ALA A 305 -42.22 22.15 -41.01
C ALA A 305 -42.11 21.77 -39.52
N ARG A 306 -41.44 20.64 -39.22
CA ARG A 306 -40.58 20.42 -38.03
C ARG A 306 -39.49 19.38 -38.37
N PRO A 307 -38.19 19.64 -38.09
CA PRO A 307 -37.11 18.76 -38.52
C PRO A 307 -36.89 17.60 -37.53
N GLY A 308 -36.98 16.37 -38.03
CA GLY A 308 -36.65 15.13 -37.33
C GLY A 308 -35.29 14.58 -37.78
N GLY A 309 -34.46 14.22 -36.80
CA GLY A 309 -33.05 13.89 -36.94
C GLY A 309 -32.70 12.72 -37.86
N SER A 310 -31.62 12.92 -38.60
CA SER A 310 -30.99 11.94 -39.48
C SER A 310 -30.25 10.86 -38.69
N ARG A 311 -30.55 9.61 -39.05
CA ARG A 311 -29.88 8.39 -38.65
C ARG A 311 -28.46 8.33 -39.22
N GLY A 312 -27.55 7.83 -38.40
CA GLY A 312 -26.13 7.64 -38.69
C GLY A 312 -25.82 6.65 -39.80
N GLY A 313 -24.73 6.97 -40.50
CA GLY A 313 -24.06 6.10 -41.46
C GLY A 313 -23.23 5.01 -40.77
N SER A 314 -23.21 3.84 -41.41
CA SER A 314 -22.35 2.72 -41.07
C SER A 314 -21.05 2.83 -41.87
N PHE A 315 -19.90 2.85 -41.21
CA PHE A 315 -18.61 2.52 -41.79
C PHE A 315 -18.07 1.28 -41.07
N GLY A 316 -17.97 0.16 -41.80
CA GLY A 316 -17.32 -1.06 -41.34
C GLY A 316 -15.98 -1.22 -42.07
N GLY A 317 -14.89 -1.15 -41.33
CA GLY A 317 -13.53 -1.47 -41.79
C GLY A 317 -13.07 -2.80 -41.21
N SER A 318 -12.60 -3.67 -42.10
CA SER A 318 -12.01 -4.98 -41.84
C SER A 318 -10.62 -4.87 -41.21
N PHE A 319 -10.33 -5.67 -40.18
CA PHE A 319 -8.98 -6.19 -39.92
C PHE A 319 -9.09 -7.60 -39.34
N GLY A 320 -8.55 -8.58 -40.07
CA GLY A 320 -8.51 -9.98 -39.68
C GLY A 320 -7.30 -10.67 -40.30
N GLY A 321 -6.46 -11.23 -39.43
CA GLY A 321 -5.27 -12.03 -39.71
C GLY A 321 -4.43 -12.01 -38.43
N SER A 322 -3.83 -13.07 -37.93
CA SER A 322 -3.70 -14.48 -38.28
C SER A 322 -3.12 -15.12 -37.02
N PHE A 323 -3.54 -16.31 -36.58
CA PHE A 323 -2.65 -17.24 -35.86
C PHE A 323 -3.21 -18.66 -35.98
N GLY A 324 -2.59 -19.45 -36.84
CA GLY A 324 -2.79 -20.90 -36.91
C GLY A 324 -1.42 -21.55 -36.94
N GLY A 325 -1.05 -22.18 -35.82
CA GLY A 325 0.21 -22.91 -35.67
C GLY A 325 0.18 -24.24 -36.42
N SER A 326 1.33 -24.64 -36.95
CA SER A 326 1.59 -26.01 -37.42
C SER A 326 2.99 -26.43 -37.03
N ARG A 327 3.08 -27.69 -36.59
CA ARG A 327 4.27 -28.43 -36.18
C ARG A 327 5.20 -28.70 -37.37
N GLY A 328 6.49 -28.84 -37.09
CA GLY A 328 7.46 -29.54 -37.96
C GLY A 328 8.88 -29.16 -37.59
N GLY A 329 9.65 -30.10 -37.05
CA GLY A 329 11.05 -29.90 -36.65
C GLY A 329 12.04 -30.31 -37.75
N PHE A 330 13.25 -29.76 -37.67
CA PHE A 330 14.58 -30.22 -38.13
C PHE A 330 15.54 -29.22 -37.44
N GLY A 331 16.62 -29.58 -36.74
CA GLY A 331 17.73 -30.42 -37.16
C GLY A 331 18.90 -29.52 -37.59
N GLY A 332 19.98 -29.45 -36.79
CA GLY A 332 21.31 -29.05 -37.28
C GLY A 332 21.94 -27.78 -36.70
N GLY A 333 22.89 -27.98 -35.78
CA GLY A 333 24.30 -27.57 -35.94
C GLY A 333 24.71 -26.10 -35.76
N GLY A 334 25.80 -25.90 -35.02
CA GLY A 334 26.77 -24.84 -35.33
C GLY A 334 27.10 -23.86 -34.21
N SER A 335 28.20 -24.15 -33.52
CA SER A 335 28.96 -23.30 -32.58
C SER A 335 29.27 -21.90 -33.09
N PHE A 336 29.32 -20.91 -32.19
CA PHE A 336 30.35 -19.86 -32.00
C PHE A 336 30.01 -19.22 -30.63
N GLY A 337 30.87 -19.04 -29.63
CA GLY A 337 32.32 -18.86 -29.63
C GLY A 337 32.65 -17.40 -29.29
N GLY A 338 33.12 -17.14 -28.06
CA GLY A 338 33.70 -15.85 -27.61
C GLY A 338 32.81 -15.10 -26.60
N GLY A 339 33.21 -14.75 -25.37
CA GLY A 339 34.56 -14.62 -24.79
C GLY A 339 34.86 -13.15 -24.49
N PHE A 340 35.41 -12.91 -23.29
CA PHE A 340 35.98 -11.65 -22.75
C PHE A 340 34.95 -10.63 -22.22
N GLY A 341 35.13 -9.95 -21.09
CA GLY A 341 36.26 -9.69 -20.17
C GLY A 341 35.86 -8.38 -19.45
N GLY A 342 35.91 -8.24 -18.12
CA GLY A 342 37.13 -8.15 -17.32
C GLY A 342 37.72 -6.72 -17.37
N SER A 343 37.46 -5.89 -16.35
CA SER A 343 38.20 -4.69 -15.88
C SER A 343 37.46 -4.19 -14.62
N ARG A 344 37.94 -4.14 -13.37
CA ARG A 344 39.21 -3.73 -12.74
C ARG A 344 39.73 -2.37 -13.16
N GLY A 345 39.63 -1.41 -12.22
CA GLY A 345 40.73 -0.50 -11.90
C GLY A 345 40.44 1.00 -12.04
N GLY A 346 40.77 1.75 -10.98
CA GLY A 346 41.22 3.14 -11.11
C GLY A 346 40.57 4.13 -10.14
N GLY A 347 41.22 4.36 -9.00
CA GLY A 347 40.97 5.52 -8.14
C GLY A 347 41.86 6.72 -8.47
N PHE A 348 41.49 7.88 -7.93
CA PHE A 348 42.31 9.09 -7.65
C PHE A 348 41.53 9.83 -6.53
N GLY A 349 42.06 10.13 -5.33
CA GLY A 349 43.15 11.07 -5.05
C GLY A 349 42.67 12.49 -5.39
N GLY A 350 42.42 13.46 -4.51
CA GLY A 350 42.97 13.81 -3.21
C GLY A 350 43.24 15.33 -3.27
N SER A 351 42.82 16.12 -2.28
CA SER A 351 43.33 17.49 -2.07
C SER A 351 43.13 17.93 -0.62
N ARG A 352 44.27 18.01 0.08
CA ARG A 352 44.49 18.77 1.31
C ARG A 352 44.97 20.18 0.95
N GLY A 353 44.72 21.13 1.85
CA GLY A 353 45.33 22.46 1.92
C GLY A 353 44.22 23.51 2.05
N GLY A 354 44.12 24.33 3.09
CA GLY A 354 45.12 24.83 4.04
C GLY A 354 44.95 26.35 4.08
N GLY A 355 44.61 26.93 5.23
CA GLY A 355 44.41 28.36 5.39
C GLY A 355 44.32 28.77 6.85
N PHE A 356 45.48 29.11 7.42
CA PHE A 356 45.67 29.77 8.71
C PHE A 356 45.54 31.30 8.58
N GLY A 357 45.25 31.97 9.70
CA GLY A 357 45.48 33.40 9.95
C GLY A 357 44.20 34.08 10.44
N GLY A 358 43.98 34.28 11.74
CA GLY A 358 44.60 35.36 12.54
C GLY A 358 43.58 36.52 12.60
N GLY A 359 43.29 37.25 13.68
CA GLY A 359 43.80 37.43 15.03
C GLY A 359 43.15 38.74 15.55
N GLY A 360 42.96 38.88 16.85
CA GLY A 360 42.59 40.15 17.52
C GLY A 360 41.37 39.99 18.45
N SER A 361 41.50 39.96 19.78
CA SER A 361 41.95 40.98 20.76
C SER A 361 40.84 41.90 21.31
N PHE A 362 40.62 41.73 22.63
CA PHE A 362 40.37 42.73 23.69
C PHE A 362 39.07 43.55 23.78
N GLY A 363 38.59 43.63 25.05
CA GLY A 363 37.73 44.66 25.63
C GLY A 363 36.45 44.06 26.21
N GLY A 364 36.25 43.85 27.51
CA GLY A 364 36.50 44.77 28.63
C GLY A 364 35.21 45.54 28.93
N GLY A 365 34.45 45.18 29.98
CA GLY A 365 33.17 45.85 30.26
C GLY A 365 32.48 45.39 31.54
N ARG A 366 32.89 46.00 32.65
CA ARG A 366 32.43 45.85 34.03
C ARG A 366 31.04 46.48 34.25
N GLY A 367 30.21 45.82 35.08
CA GLY A 367 29.43 46.50 36.13
C GLY A 367 27.92 46.62 35.94
N GLY A 368 27.17 46.39 37.03
CA GLY A 368 25.81 46.89 37.17
C GLY A 368 24.92 46.10 38.12
N ARG A 369 25.04 46.37 39.43
CA ARG A 369 24.03 46.03 40.43
C ARG A 369 22.67 46.62 40.03
N ARG A 370 21.59 45.85 40.21
CA ARG A 370 20.38 46.23 40.96
C ARG A 370 19.52 45.00 41.21
#